data_AF-A0A1H4GYZ6-F1
#
_entry.id   AF-A0A1H4GYZ6-F1
#
_cell.length_a   1.000
_cell.length_b   1.000
_cell.length_c   1.000
_cell.angle_alpha   90.00
_cell.angle_beta   90.00
_cell.angle_gamma   90.00
#
_symmetry.space_group_name_H-M   'P 1'
#
loop_
_entity.id
_entity.type
_entity.pdbx_description
1 polymer ?
#
loop_
_entity_poly.entity_id
_entity_poly.type
_entity_poly.pdbx_seq_one_letter_code
_entity_poly.pdbx_strand_id
1 'polypeptide(L)'
;MSAVSQTPLKKIIISLVFVVLGCLLILQFINRPVIENPPVTGDLQAPQEVKAILKRACYDCHSNESNIRWYDKIAPAYWKVAEDVKKGREGLNFSVWSAMAKPEQAAKLWEAVNQIQAGAMPIKSYQIVHPGTKVSATDLLILRNYLSGTVTSKLADTSKTNALDIQYDKWAKGAEAPKTNLPVALNGIEFIPDYKNWQVVTTSDRFDNNSLRVVFGNDIAIKAIKKNHINPWPNGAIFAKVAWDRLKDANGNVKTGAFKQVEYMIKNDKKYASTAGWGFARFKTPKMLPYGKTRLFATECVNCHRPMKNNDFVFTMPVKH
;
A
#
# COMPACT_ATOMS: atom_id res chain seq x y z
N MET A 1 51.33 27.57 -40.30
CA MET A 1 50.83 26.54 -39.37
C MET A 1 49.96 27.24 -38.33
N SER A 2 48.70 26.85 -38.26
CA SER A 2 47.57 27.64 -37.74
C SER A 2 47.56 27.74 -36.21
N ALA A 3 47.33 28.96 -35.70
CA ALA A 3 47.11 29.23 -34.29
C ALA A 3 45.74 28.67 -33.86
N VAL A 4 45.76 27.68 -32.96
CA VAL A 4 44.55 27.16 -32.32
C VAL A 4 44.08 28.19 -31.30
N SER A 5 43.04 28.94 -31.68
CA SER A 5 42.32 29.89 -30.82
C SER A 5 41.76 29.16 -29.60
N GLN A 6 42.38 29.33 -28.43
CA GLN A 6 41.80 28.93 -27.15
C GLN A 6 40.65 29.88 -26.83
N THR A 7 39.41 29.48 -27.13
CA THR A 7 38.24 30.13 -26.55
C THR A 7 38.35 30.04 -25.03
N PRO A 8 38.31 31.16 -24.28
CA PRO A 8 38.53 31.11 -22.85
C PRO A 8 37.40 30.31 -22.20
N LEU A 9 37.76 29.26 -21.45
CA LEU A 9 36.85 28.32 -20.78
C LEU A 9 35.64 28.99 -20.12
N LYS A 10 35.83 30.21 -19.58
CA LYS A 10 34.78 31.08 -19.01
C LYS A 10 33.65 31.42 -20.00
N LYS A 11 33.95 31.73 -21.26
CA LYS A 11 32.94 32.02 -22.31
C LYS A 11 32.13 30.77 -22.68
N ILE A 12 32.79 29.59 -22.67
CA ILE A 12 32.12 28.31 -22.92
C ILE A 12 31.16 27.98 -21.76
N ILE A 13 31.60 28.14 -20.52
CA ILE A 13 30.75 27.92 -19.33
C ILE A 13 29.55 28.86 -19.32
N ILE A 14 29.75 30.15 -19.60
CA ILE A 14 28.65 31.13 -19.65
C ILE A 14 27.65 30.76 -20.75
N SER A 15 28.13 30.42 -21.95
CA SER A 15 27.26 29.97 -23.03
C SER A 15 26.47 28.71 -22.65
N LEU A 16 27.10 27.75 -21.97
CA LEU A 16 26.44 26.53 -21.51
C LEU A 16 25.33 26.83 -20.50
N VAL A 17 25.56 27.74 -19.55
CA VAL A 17 24.54 28.15 -18.56
C VAL A 17 23.34 28.80 -19.24
N PHE A 18 23.56 29.69 -20.22
CA PHE A 18 22.46 30.29 -20.98
C PHE A 18 21.68 29.27 -21.80
N VAL A 19 22.36 28.30 -22.42
CA VAL A 19 21.69 27.20 -23.13
C VAL A 19 20.83 26.37 -22.18
N VAL A 20 21.36 26.00 -21.01
CA VAL A 20 20.60 25.24 -20.00
C VAL A 20 19.40 26.03 -19.48
N LEU A 21 19.57 27.31 -19.17
CA LEU A 21 18.46 28.20 -18.78
C LEU A 21 17.40 28.30 -19.88
N GLY A 22 17.81 28.47 -21.14
CA GLY A 22 16.92 28.48 -22.29
C GLY A 22 16.13 27.18 -22.41
N CYS A 23 16.79 26.03 -22.27
CA CYS A 23 16.13 24.73 -22.26
C CYS A 23 15.13 24.60 -21.10
N LEU A 24 15.48 25.03 -19.88
CA LEU A 24 14.58 24.99 -18.71
C LEU A 24 13.35 25.89 -18.87
N LEU A 25 13.49 27.05 -19.51
CA LEU A 25 12.39 27.94 -19.85
C LEU A 25 11.46 27.29 -20.88
N ILE A 26 12.00 26.71 -21.95
CA ILE A 26 11.23 25.98 -22.96
C ILE A 26 10.48 24.81 -22.32
N LEU A 27 11.14 24.06 -21.43
CA LEU A 27 10.55 22.92 -20.71
C LEU A 27 9.33 23.28 -19.87
N GLN A 28 9.15 24.54 -19.44
CA GLN A 28 7.95 24.96 -18.71
C GLN A 28 6.66 24.86 -19.54
N PHE A 29 6.78 24.98 -20.87
CA PHE A 29 5.65 25.02 -21.80
C PHE A 29 5.41 23.69 -22.52
N ILE A 30 6.39 22.79 -22.52
CA ILE A 30 6.27 21.47 -23.16
C ILE A 30 5.53 20.49 -22.23
N ASN A 31 4.46 19.87 -22.73
CA ASN A 31 3.76 18.74 -22.09
C ASN A 31 3.41 18.96 -20.61
N ARG A 32 3.05 20.18 -20.22
CA ARG A 32 2.67 20.50 -18.84
C ARG A 32 1.31 19.86 -18.49
N PRO A 33 1.26 18.85 -17.62
CA PRO A 33 0.01 18.18 -17.26
C PRO A 33 -0.87 19.10 -16.41
N VAL A 34 -2.19 19.05 -16.58
CA VAL A 34 -3.12 19.88 -15.78
C VAL A 34 -3.54 19.12 -14.52
N ILE A 35 -3.45 19.77 -13.36
CA ILE A 35 -4.06 19.27 -12.12
C ILE A 35 -5.47 19.87 -12.04
N GLU A 36 -6.47 19.07 -12.35
CA GLU A 36 -7.87 19.48 -12.25
C GLU A 36 -8.36 19.40 -10.80
N ASN A 37 -9.12 20.40 -10.34
CA ASN A 37 -9.69 20.43 -8.99
C ASN A 37 -11.22 20.49 -9.11
N PRO A 38 -11.89 19.35 -9.35
CA PRO A 38 -13.35 19.33 -9.44
C PRO A 38 -13.98 19.68 -8.08
N PRO A 39 -15.27 20.10 -8.06
CA PRO A 39 -15.94 20.47 -6.82
C PRO A 39 -15.88 19.38 -5.75
N VAL A 40 -15.83 19.80 -4.48
CA VAL A 40 -15.93 18.87 -3.34
C VAL A 40 -17.38 18.40 -3.23
N THR A 41 -17.61 17.10 -3.38
CA THR A 41 -18.95 16.48 -3.29
C THR A 41 -19.20 15.83 -1.93
N GLY A 42 -18.16 15.67 -1.11
CA GLY A 42 -18.30 15.27 0.28
C GLY A 42 -16.96 15.15 0.99
N ASP A 43 -16.86 15.74 2.18
CA ASP A 43 -15.66 15.72 3.03
C ASP A 43 -15.81 14.75 4.20
N LEU A 44 -14.67 14.26 4.71
CA LEU A 44 -14.63 13.48 5.94
C LEU A 44 -15.07 14.35 7.12
N GLN A 45 -16.16 13.97 7.79
CA GLN A 45 -16.55 14.59 9.05
C GLN A 45 -15.77 13.93 10.20
N ALA A 46 -14.83 14.69 10.78
CA ALA A 46 -13.95 14.26 11.85
C ALA A 46 -13.67 15.44 12.80
N PRO A 47 -13.20 15.17 14.04
CA PRO A 47 -12.76 16.20 14.96
C PRO A 47 -11.73 17.15 14.34
N GLN A 48 -11.68 18.40 14.83
CA GLN A 48 -10.85 19.46 14.26
C GLN A 48 -9.36 19.08 14.21
N GLU A 49 -8.85 18.40 15.24
CA GLU A 49 -7.46 17.94 15.29
C GLU A 49 -7.15 16.94 14.17
N VAL A 50 -8.06 16.00 13.92
CA VAL A 50 -7.94 15.02 12.82
C VAL A 50 -7.94 15.73 11.48
N LYS A 51 -8.89 16.66 11.25
CA LYS A 51 -8.95 17.44 10.02
C LYS A 51 -7.68 18.28 9.80
N ALA A 52 -7.13 18.88 10.85
CA ALA A 52 -5.90 19.67 10.76
C ALA A 52 -4.71 18.83 10.30
N ILE A 53 -4.57 17.61 10.84
CA ILE A 53 -3.52 16.67 10.42
C ILE A 53 -3.70 16.26 8.95
N LEU A 54 -4.92 15.85 8.56
CA LEU A 54 -5.20 15.40 7.19
C LEU A 54 -5.01 16.52 6.17
N LYS A 55 -5.48 17.74 6.46
CA LYS A 55 -5.28 18.90 5.58
C LYS A 55 -3.80 19.23 5.41
N ARG A 56 -3.01 19.20 6.49
CA ARG A 56 -1.57 19.49 6.46
C ARG A 56 -0.76 18.42 5.73
N ALA A 57 -1.08 17.14 5.93
CA ALA A 57 -0.22 16.04 5.50
C ALA A 57 -0.73 15.29 4.26
N CYS A 58 -2.01 15.39 3.91
CA CYS A 58 -2.65 14.53 2.91
C CYS A 58 -3.35 15.29 1.78
N TYR A 59 -4.00 16.42 2.05
CA TYR A 59 -4.93 17.06 1.09
C TYR A 59 -4.23 17.53 -0.19
N ASP A 60 -2.96 17.94 -0.12
CA ASP A 60 -2.19 18.33 -1.30
C ASP A 60 -2.22 17.26 -2.41
N CYS A 61 -2.20 15.97 -2.05
CA CYS A 61 -2.24 14.85 -3.01
C CYS A 61 -3.56 14.07 -3.03
N HIS A 62 -4.32 14.07 -1.93
CA HIS A 62 -5.50 13.23 -1.72
C HIS A 62 -6.81 14.01 -1.64
N SER A 63 -6.88 15.26 -2.11
CA SER A 63 -8.14 15.99 -2.22
C SER A 63 -8.20 16.80 -3.51
N ASN A 64 -9.39 17.29 -3.88
CA ASN A 64 -9.58 18.28 -4.93
C ASN A 64 -9.22 19.71 -4.46
N GLU A 65 -8.85 19.89 -3.19
CA GLU A 65 -8.42 21.16 -2.60
C GLU A 65 -6.89 21.26 -2.57
N SER A 66 -6.21 20.68 -3.57
CA SER A 66 -4.74 20.61 -3.63
C SER A 66 -4.10 21.99 -3.59
N ASN A 67 -3.28 22.25 -2.57
CA ASN A 67 -2.53 23.49 -2.44
C ASN A 67 -1.08 23.34 -2.95
N ILE A 68 -0.93 23.39 -4.27
CA ILE A 68 0.39 23.26 -4.91
C ILE A 68 1.19 24.55 -4.71
N ARG A 69 2.36 24.48 -4.07
CA ARG A 69 3.21 25.64 -3.78
C ARG A 69 3.86 26.14 -5.08
N TRP A 70 4.28 27.41 -5.11
CA TRP A 70 4.80 28.04 -6.34
C TRP A 70 5.99 27.29 -6.93
N TYR A 71 6.87 26.75 -6.09
CA TYR A 71 8.07 26.02 -6.53
C TYR A 71 7.75 24.62 -7.06
N ASP A 72 6.65 24.01 -6.62
CA ASP A 72 6.16 22.73 -7.15
C ASP A 72 5.55 22.88 -8.55
N LYS A 73 5.21 24.12 -8.95
CA LYS A 73 4.64 24.44 -10.27
C LYS A 73 5.68 24.53 -11.38
N ILE A 74 6.97 24.39 -11.05
CA ILE A 74 8.10 24.53 -11.98
C ILE A 74 8.45 23.16 -12.59
N ALA A 75 8.49 23.06 -13.91
CA ALA A 75 8.94 21.87 -14.62
C ALA A 75 10.47 21.68 -14.47
N PRO A 76 10.97 20.43 -14.46
CA PRO A 76 10.23 19.17 -14.64
C PRO A 76 9.60 18.63 -13.34
N ALA A 77 9.89 19.21 -12.18
CA ALA A 77 9.37 18.73 -10.89
C ALA A 77 7.82 18.68 -10.86
N TYR A 78 7.17 19.66 -11.49
CA TYR A 78 5.72 19.72 -11.62
C TYR A 78 5.08 18.48 -12.25
N TRP A 79 5.76 17.83 -13.21
CA TRP A 79 5.23 16.61 -13.84
C TRP A 79 5.08 15.48 -12.83
N LYS A 80 6.07 15.34 -11.94
CA LYS A 80 6.03 14.36 -10.85
C LYS A 80 4.96 14.71 -9.82
N VAL A 81 4.80 16.00 -9.49
CA VAL A 81 3.74 16.48 -8.61
C VAL A 81 2.36 16.13 -9.17
N ALA A 82 2.11 16.43 -10.45
CA ALA A 82 0.85 16.12 -11.11
C ALA A 82 0.58 14.60 -11.15
N GLU A 83 1.60 13.80 -11.41
CA GLU A 83 1.51 12.33 -11.37
C GLU A 83 1.17 11.82 -9.95
N ASP A 84 1.80 12.38 -8.92
CA ASP A 84 1.54 12.00 -7.51
C ASP A 84 0.13 12.41 -7.06
N VAL A 85 -0.34 13.60 -7.45
CA VAL A 85 -1.71 14.04 -7.17
C VAL A 85 -2.71 13.13 -7.86
N LYS A 86 -2.49 12.82 -9.15
CA LYS A 86 -3.37 11.90 -9.90
C LYS A 86 -3.43 10.53 -9.23
N LYS A 87 -2.28 9.89 -8.98
CA LYS A 87 -2.20 8.57 -8.35
C LYS A 87 -2.71 8.58 -6.90
N GLY A 88 -2.47 9.67 -6.18
CA GLY A 88 -2.98 9.88 -4.82
C GLY A 88 -4.50 9.83 -4.79
N ARG A 89 -5.15 10.61 -5.65
CA ARG A 89 -6.62 10.66 -5.78
C ARG A 89 -7.24 9.36 -6.28
N GLU A 90 -6.57 8.64 -7.19
CA GLU A 90 -7.01 7.30 -7.62
C GLU A 90 -7.05 6.30 -6.44
N GLY A 91 -6.11 6.42 -5.49
CA GLY A 91 -6.06 5.57 -4.30
C GLY A 91 -7.01 6.02 -3.20
N LEU A 92 -7.09 7.32 -2.93
CA LEU A 92 -7.94 7.94 -1.93
C LEU A 92 -8.15 9.42 -2.27
N ASN A 93 -9.41 9.86 -2.32
CA ASN A 93 -9.76 11.27 -2.46
C ASN A 93 -10.75 11.71 -1.38
N PHE A 94 -10.31 12.56 -0.46
CA PHE A 94 -11.10 13.11 0.64
C PHE A 94 -12.24 14.01 0.17
N SER A 95 -12.17 14.58 -1.05
CA SER A 95 -13.20 15.47 -1.57
C SER A 95 -14.44 14.76 -2.12
N VAL A 96 -14.40 13.42 -2.22
CA VAL A 96 -15.52 12.57 -2.61
C VAL A 96 -15.88 11.56 -1.52
N TRP A 97 -15.49 11.85 -0.27
CA TRP A 97 -15.57 10.93 0.86
C TRP A 97 -16.98 10.37 1.08
N SER A 98 -17.99 11.24 0.99
CA SER A 98 -19.39 10.86 1.21
C SER A 98 -19.97 9.93 0.14
N ALA A 99 -19.34 9.81 -1.03
CA ALA A 99 -19.78 8.91 -2.09
C ALA A 99 -19.40 7.44 -1.81
N MET A 100 -18.38 7.19 -0.98
CA MET A 100 -17.96 5.84 -0.60
C MET A 100 -18.92 5.21 0.41
N ALA A 101 -19.13 3.90 0.30
CA ALA A 101 -19.88 3.16 1.31
C ALA A 101 -19.16 3.16 2.67
N LYS A 102 -19.89 3.08 3.79
CA LYS A 102 -19.28 3.12 5.14
C LYS A 102 -18.16 2.08 5.36
N PRO A 103 -18.29 0.82 4.91
CA PRO A 103 -17.20 -0.16 5.03
C PRO A 103 -15.95 0.24 4.22
N GLU A 104 -16.14 0.87 3.06
CA GLU A 104 -15.05 1.36 2.23
C GLU A 104 -14.33 2.54 2.89
N GLN A 105 -15.10 3.50 3.44
CA GLN A 105 -14.55 4.62 4.22
C GLN A 105 -13.66 4.10 5.38
N ALA A 106 -14.15 3.11 6.14
CA ALA A 106 -13.39 2.50 7.23
C ALA A 106 -12.10 1.81 6.73
N ALA A 107 -12.19 1.08 5.62
CA ALA A 107 -11.03 0.41 5.02
C ALA A 107 -9.97 1.42 4.54
N LYS A 108 -10.39 2.52 3.90
CA LYS A 108 -9.49 3.59 3.42
C LYS A 108 -8.81 4.32 4.57
N LEU A 109 -9.54 4.64 5.64
CA LEU A 109 -8.97 5.26 6.82
C LEU A 109 -7.96 4.34 7.52
N TRP A 110 -8.31 3.05 7.66
CA TRP A 110 -7.40 2.05 8.21
C TRP A 110 -6.14 1.92 7.37
N GLU A 111 -6.28 1.87 6.04
CA GLU A 111 -5.15 1.82 5.11
C GLU A 111 -4.26 3.05 5.24
N ALA A 112 -4.82 4.26 5.26
CA ALA A 112 -4.07 5.50 5.40
C ALA A 112 -3.24 5.53 6.70
N VAL A 113 -3.85 5.19 7.84
CA VAL A 113 -3.15 5.16 9.13
C VAL A 113 -2.02 4.12 9.14
N ASN A 114 -2.24 2.94 8.54
CA ASN A 114 -1.22 1.90 8.48
C ASN A 114 -0.08 2.23 7.51
N GLN A 115 -0.36 2.91 6.39
CA GLN A 115 0.67 3.41 5.50
C GLN A 115 1.53 4.49 6.19
N ILE A 116 0.92 5.36 6.99
CA ILE A 116 1.65 6.33 7.82
C ILE A 116 2.54 5.61 8.84
N GLN A 117 1.99 4.64 9.56
CA GLN A 117 2.75 3.86 10.55
C GLN A 117 3.91 3.08 9.92
N ALA A 118 3.72 2.56 8.70
CA ALA A 118 4.78 1.89 7.95
C ALA A 118 5.83 2.86 7.38
N GLY A 119 5.65 4.18 7.55
CA GLY A 119 6.51 5.21 6.99
C GLY A 119 6.41 5.34 5.46
N ALA A 120 5.36 4.79 4.87
CA ALA A 120 5.10 4.85 3.44
C ALA A 120 4.49 6.20 3.03
N MET A 121 3.72 6.82 3.94
CA MET A 121 3.03 8.09 3.72
C MET A 121 3.27 9.09 4.86
N PRO A 122 3.35 10.40 4.56
CA PRO A 122 3.58 10.98 3.23
C PRO A 122 4.90 10.49 2.62
N ILE A 123 4.99 10.43 1.28
CA ILE A 123 6.17 9.90 0.60
C ILE A 123 7.44 10.70 0.97
N LYS A 124 8.56 10.01 1.21
CA LYS A 124 9.80 10.65 1.70
C LYS A 124 10.31 11.79 0.81
N SER A 125 10.20 11.66 -0.52
CA SER A 125 10.63 12.71 -1.45
C SER A 125 9.84 14.00 -1.29
N TYR A 126 8.54 13.89 -1.00
CA TYR A 126 7.67 15.04 -0.75
C TYR A 126 7.99 15.66 0.62
N GLN A 127 8.27 14.85 1.65
CA GLN A 127 8.65 15.36 2.97
C GLN A 127 9.97 16.16 2.97
N ILE A 128 10.92 15.83 2.09
CA ILE A 128 12.19 16.57 1.98
C ILE A 128 11.96 18.03 1.58
N VAL A 129 11.05 18.27 0.63
CA VAL A 129 10.72 19.62 0.13
C VAL A 129 9.54 20.27 0.87
N HIS A 130 8.79 19.49 1.66
CA HIS A 130 7.69 19.94 2.51
C HIS A 130 7.79 19.34 3.92
N PRO A 131 8.80 19.72 4.72
CA PRO A 131 9.05 19.12 6.04
C PRO A 131 7.87 19.27 7.01
N GLY A 132 7.08 20.34 6.88
CA GLY A 132 5.88 20.57 7.69
C GLY A 132 4.75 19.55 7.51
N THR A 133 4.83 18.69 6.49
CA THR A 133 3.83 17.65 6.20
C THR A 133 4.11 16.33 6.91
N LYS A 134 5.28 16.22 7.57
CA LYS A 134 5.64 15.04 8.36
C LYS A 134 4.60 14.83 9.47
N VAL A 135 4.07 13.61 9.52
CA VAL A 135 3.17 13.15 10.58
C VAL A 135 4.02 12.71 11.76
N SER A 136 3.83 13.36 12.91
CA SER A 136 4.54 13.05 14.15
C SER A 136 3.96 11.80 14.83
N ALA A 137 4.66 11.29 15.85
CA ALA A 137 4.13 10.19 16.67
C ALA A 137 2.80 10.58 17.35
N THR A 138 2.68 11.82 17.83
CA THR A 138 1.45 12.35 18.42
C THR A 138 0.32 12.43 17.40
N ASP A 139 0.59 12.94 16.19
CA ASP A 139 -0.40 12.97 15.11
C ASP A 139 -0.89 11.56 14.78
N LEU A 140 0.02 10.59 14.68
CA LEU A 140 -0.32 9.19 14.41
C LEU A 140 -1.20 8.61 15.53
N LEU A 141 -0.93 8.92 16.80
CA LEU A 141 -1.79 8.50 17.91
C LEU A 141 -3.20 9.10 17.81
N ILE A 142 -3.33 10.39 17.47
CA ILE A 142 -4.63 11.05 17.26
C ILE A 142 -5.41 10.34 16.13
N LEU A 143 -4.76 10.07 15.00
CA LEU A 143 -5.39 9.37 13.88
C LEU A 143 -5.79 7.94 14.24
N ARG A 144 -4.96 7.21 14.99
CA ARG A 144 -5.26 5.85 15.46
C ARG A 144 -6.44 5.82 16.43
N ASN A 145 -6.51 6.78 17.35
CA ASN A 145 -7.60 6.90 18.31
C ASN A 145 -8.91 7.22 17.60
N TYR A 146 -8.89 8.17 16.66
CA TYR A 146 -10.04 8.46 15.82
C TYR A 146 -10.52 7.22 15.05
N LEU A 147 -9.61 6.56 14.32
CA LEU A 147 -9.92 5.34 13.58
C LEU A 147 -10.53 4.26 14.50
N SER A 148 -9.97 4.05 15.69
CA SER A 148 -10.49 3.06 16.64
C SER A 148 -11.90 3.43 17.13
N GLY A 149 -12.16 4.71 17.38
CA GLY A 149 -13.49 5.20 17.77
C GLY A 149 -14.55 5.10 16.66
N THR A 150 -14.14 5.12 15.38
CA THR A 150 -15.09 4.94 14.25
C THR A 150 -15.57 3.50 14.08
N VAL A 151 -14.88 2.53 14.68
CA VAL A 151 -15.20 1.11 14.53
C VAL A 151 -15.90 0.60 15.79
N THR A 152 -17.21 0.35 15.69
CA THR A 152 -17.92 -0.38 16.74
C THR A 152 -17.45 -1.83 16.76
N SER A 153 -16.68 -2.18 17.79
CA SER A 153 -16.28 -3.57 18.06
C SER A 153 -17.52 -4.39 18.38
N LYS A 154 -18.15 -4.99 17.37
CA LYS A 154 -19.24 -5.96 17.59
C LYS A 154 -18.67 -7.17 18.33
N LEU A 155 -19.33 -7.57 19.42
CA LEU A 155 -19.10 -8.88 20.04
C LEU A 155 -19.24 -9.98 18.97
N ALA A 156 -18.57 -11.10 19.17
CA ALA A 156 -18.74 -12.25 18.29
C ALA A 156 -20.22 -12.66 18.24
N ASP A 157 -20.86 -12.41 17.09
CA ASP A 157 -22.24 -12.85 16.83
C ASP A 157 -22.25 -14.36 16.54
N THR A 158 -23.31 -15.04 16.98
CA THR A 158 -23.55 -16.48 16.84
C THR A 158 -23.28 -16.97 15.42
N SER A 159 -23.59 -16.15 14.41
CA SER A 159 -23.31 -16.46 13.00
C SER A 159 -21.83 -16.76 12.69
N LYS A 160 -20.89 -16.02 13.29
CA LYS A 160 -19.45 -16.21 13.08
C LYS A 160 -18.90 -17.40 13.87
N THR A 161 -19.45 -17.65 15.05
CA THR A 161 -19.11 -18.82 15.87
C THR A 161 -19.57 -20.09 15.16
N ASN A 162 -20.82 -20.14 14.67
CA ASN A 162 -21.33 -21.27 13.89
C ASN A 162 -20.49 -21.53 12.63
N ALA A 163 -20.05 -20.47 11.94
CA ALA A 163 -19.18 -20.63 10.77
C ALA A 163 -17.80 -21.20 11.11
N LEU A 164 -17.24 -20.85 12.28
CA LEU A 164 -16.02 -21.46 12.80
C LEU A 164 -16.26 -22.94 13.11
N ASP A 165 -17.33 -23.26 13.83
CA ASP A 165 -17.65 -24.63 14.26
C ASP A 165 -17.83 -25.56 13.05
N ILE A 166 -18.55 -25.12 12.02
CA ILE A 166 -18.70 -25.87 10.75
C ILE A 166 -17.34 -26.15 10.09
N GLN A 167 -16.44 -25.17 10.08
CA GLN A 167 -15.10 -25.35 9.50
C GLN A 167 -14.24 -26.28 10.35
N TYR A 168 -14.34 -26.17 11.68
CA TYR A 168 -13.63 -27.01 12.63
C TYR A 168 -14.07 -28.47 12.52
N ASP A 169 -15.38 -28.74 12.52
CA ASP A 169 -15.94 -30.09 12.36
C ASP A 169 -15.49 -30.74 11.06
N LYS A 170 -15.46 -29.98 9.96
CA LYS A 170 -14.98 -30.47 8.67
C LYS A 170 -13.49 -30.85 8.73
N TRP A 171 -12.67 -30.03 9.39
CA TRP A 171 -11.25 -30.33 9.60
C TRP A 171 -11.06 -31.56 10.50
N ALA A 172 -11.77 -31.63 11.63
CA ALA A 172 -11.69 -32.72 12.61
C ALA A 172 -12.10 -34.07 12.01
N LYS A 173 -13.05 -34.08 11.06
CA LYS A 173 -13.47 -35.28 10.30
C LYS A 173 -12.47 -35.70 9.21
N GLY A 174 -11.29 -35.10 9.14
CA GLY A 174 -10.21 -35.53 8.24
C GLY A 174 -10.44 -35.16 6.78
N ALA A 175 -11.23 -34.10 6.49
CA ALA A 175 -11.31 -33.58 5.13
C ALA A 175 -9.95 -32.98 4.73
N GLU A 176 -9.07 -33.79 4.15
CA GLU A 176 -7.80 -33.33 3.59
C GLU A 176 -8.05 -32.27 2.52
N ALA A 177 -7.18 -31.25 2.50
CA ALA A 177 -7.13 -30.37 1.34
C ALA A 177 -6.70 -31.22 0.12
N PRO A 178 -7.39 -31.10 -1.03
CA PRO A 178 -6.97 -31.83 -2.22
C PRO A 178 -5.52 -31.48 -2.54
N LYS A 179 -4.63 -32.48 -2.65
CA LYS A 179 -3.24 -32.30 -3.08
C LYS A 179 -3.10 -32.25 -4.61
N THR A 180 -4.17 -32.59 -5.33
CA THR A 180 -4.25 -32.64 -6.79
C THR A 180 -5.30 -31.64 -7.29
N ASN A 181 -5.07 -31.04 -8.47
CA ASN A 181 -5.94 -30.02 -9.08
C ASN A 181 -6.19 -28.80 -8.18
N LEU A 182 -5.11 -28.20 -7.67
CA LEU A 182 -5.19 -27.01 -6.82
C LEU A 182 -5.75 -25.82 -7.63
N PRO A 183 -6.58 -24.96 -7.02
CA PRO A 183 -7.11 -23.78 -7.70
C PRO A 183 -5.99 -22.85 -8.19
N VAL A 184 -6.17 -22.32 -9.41
CA VAL A 184 -5.20 -21.43 -10.05
C VAL A 184 -5.81 -20.05 -10.22
N ALA A 185 -5.09 -19.02 -9.78
CA ALA A 185 -5.47 -17.63 -10.02
C ALA A 185 -5.38 -17.30 -11.51
N LEU A 186 -6.12 -16.29 -11.97
CA LEU A 186 -6.20 -15.95 -13.40
C LEU A 186 -4.84 -15.62 -14.03
N ASN A 187 -3.88 -15.17 -13.24
CA ASN A 187 -2.50 -14.89 -13.65
C ASN A 187 -1.56 -16.12 -13.59
N GLY A 188 -2.10 -17.33 -13.39
CA GLY A 188 -1.34 -18.58 -13.41
C GLY A 188 -0.60 -18.91 -12.11
N ILE A 189 -0.86 -18.21 -11.02
CA ILE A 189 -0.34 -18.57 -9.69
C ILE A 189 -1.28 -19.60 -9.07
N GLU A 190 -0.76 -20.81 -8.82
CA GLU A 190 -1.48 -21.88 -8.13
C GLU A 190 -1.57 -21.60 -6.62
N PHE A 191 -2.63 -22.07 -5.98
CA PHE A 191 -2.75 -22.07 -4.53
C PHE A 191 -1.67 -22.94 -3.88
N ILE A 192 -0.91 -22.40 -2.92
CA ILE A 192 0.23 -23.10 -2.28
C ILE A 192 -0.16 -23.55 -0.86
N PRO A 193 -0.73 -24.74 -0.63
CA PRO A 193 -1.24 -25.14 0.70
C PRO A 193 -0.17 -25.21 1.80
N ASP A 194 1.11 -25.34 1.41
CA ASP A 194 2.24 -25.53 2.30
C ASP A 194 2.57 -24.32 3.19
N TYR A 195 1.96 -23.14 2.94
CA TYR A 195 2.18 -21.96 3.81
C TYR A 195 1.89 -22.22 5.28
N LYS A 196 1.06 -23.22 5.59
CA LYS A 196 0.72 -23.63 6.95
C LYS A 196 1.94 -24.14 7.74
N ASN A 197 2.98 -24.58 7.04
CA ASN A 197 4.24 -25.07 7.60
C ASN A 197 5.34 -24.00 7.62
N TRP A 198 5.09 -22.82 7.08
CA TRP A 198 6.08 -21.74 7.00
C TRP A 198 6.16 -20.94 8.30
N GLN A 199 7.22 -20.16 8.47
CA GLN A 199 7.41 -19.39 9.70
C GLN A 199 6.60 -18.09 9.68
N VAL A 200 6.06 -17.70 10.84
CA VAL A 200 5.38 -16.43 11.03
C VAL A 200 6.38 -15.28 10.96
N VAL A 201 6.10 -14.29 10.10
CA VAL A 201 6.91 -13.07 9.96
C VAL A 201 6.30 -11.92 10.76
N THR A 202 4.97 -11.74 10.66
CA THR A 202 4.25 -10.70 11.41
C THR A 202 2.76 -11.00 11.50
N THR A 203 2.05 -10.25 12.33
CA THR A 203 0.59 -10.30 12.48
C THR A 203 0.00 -8.89 12.35
N SER A 204 -1.26 -8.80 11.92
CA SER A 204 -1.98 -7.51 11.86
C SER A 204 -3.45 -7.69 12.22
N ASP A 205 -3.96 -6.84 13.10
CA ASP A 205 -5.39 -6.75 13.43
C ASP A 205 -6.10 -5.73 12.51
N ARG A 206 -7.11 -6.20 11.79
CA ARG A 206 -8.00 -5.41 10.92
C ARG A 206 -9.36 -5.26 11.59
N PHE A 207 -9.39 -4.47 12.65
CA PHE A 207 -10.62 -4.17 13.37
C PHE A 207 -11.67 -3.49 12.47
N ASP A 208 -11.24 -2.72 11.46
CA ASP A 208 -12.11 -2.09 10.44
C ASP A 208 -13.05 -3.08 9.71
N ASN A 209 -12.61 -4.32 9.53
CA ASN A 209 -13.40 -5.37 8.88
C ASN A 209 -13.51 -6.65 9.73
N ASN A 210 -13.15 -6.56 11.02
CA ASN A 210 -13.16 -7.66 11.97
C ASN A 210 -12.40 -8.91 11.45
N SER A 211 -11.18 -8.74 10.96
CA SER A 211 -10.29 -9.86 10.62
C SER A 211 -8.96 -9.83 11.36
N LEU A 212 -8.45 -11.01 11.70
CA LEU A 212 -7.08 -11.21 12.16
C LEU A 212 -6.27 -11.73 10.99
N ARG A 213 -5.04 -11.22 10.84
CA ARG A 213 -4.15 -11.66 9.77
C ARG A 213 -2.78 -12.05 10.29
N VAL A 214 -2.23 -13.10 9.67
CA VAL A 214 -0.88 -13.58 9.91
C VAL A 214 -0.17 -13.63 8.56
N VAL A 215 1.06 -13.12 8.51
CA VAL A 215 1.93 -13.20 7.34
C VAL A 215 2.98 -14.26 7.62
N PHE A 216 3.00 -15.30 6.79
CA PHE A 216 4.00 -16.35 6.79
C PHE A 216 5.03 -16.10 5.68
N GLY A 217 6.28 -16.49 5.92
CA GLY A 217 7.36 -16.43 4.95
C GLY A 217 7.97 -17.81 4.74
N ASN A 218 8.17 -18.20 3.48
CA ASN A 218 8.87 -19.45 3.17
C ASN A 218 10.35 -19.39 3.57
N ASP A 219 11.05 -20.53 3.52
CA ASP A 219 12.45 -20.64 3.93
C ASP A 219 13.38 -19.62 3.25
N ILE A 220 13.11 -19.27 2.00
CA ILE A 220 13.88 -18.27 1.26
C ILE A 220 13.69 -16.88 1.87
N ALA A 221 12.45 -16.47 2.13
CA ALA A 221 12.13 -15.21 2.79
C ALA A 221 12.70 -15.15 4.21
N ILE A 222 12.60 -16.24 4.97
CA ILE A 222 13.16 -16.32 6.33
C ILE A 222 14.69 -16.21 6.32
N LYS A 223 15.37 -16.93 5.42
CA LYS A 223 16.83 -16.83 5.27
C LYS A 223 17.25 -15.41 4.91
N ALA A 224 16.49 -14.74 4.04
CA ALA A 224 16.70 -13.34 3.69
C ALA A 224 16.57 -12.40 4.90
N ILE A 225 15.51 -12.59 5.72
CA ILE A 225 15.31 -11.85 6.98
C ILE A 225 16.50 -12.04 7.92
N LYS A 226 16.90 -13.30 8.18
CA LYS A 226 18.02 -13.63 9.08
C LYS A 226 19.34 -13.02 8.63
N LYS A 227 19.55 -12.90 7.31
CA LYS A 227 20.76 -12.30 6.71
C LYS A 227 20.65 -10.78 6.52
N ASN A 228 19.53 -10.16 6.92
CA ASN A 228 19.23 -8.75 6.67
C ASN A 228 19.35 -8.36 5.17
N HIS A 229 19.07 -9.30 4.27
CA HIS A 229 19.11 -9.11 2.81
C HIS A 229 17.69 -9.20 2.26
N ILE A 230 16.92 -8.15 2.48
CA ILE A 230 15.49 -8.07 2.15
C ILE A 230 15.16 -6.96 1.14
N ASN A 231 16.16 -6.28 0.59
CA ASN A 231 15.97 -5.21 -0.38
C ASN A 231 17.11 -5.20 -1.42
N PRO A 232 16.89 -5.84 -2.59
CA PRO A 232 15.69 -6.56 -2.96
C PRO A 232 15.54 -7.90 -2.21
N TRP A 233 14.33 -8.44 -2.18
CA TRP A 233 14.10 -9.83 -1.76
C TRP A 233 14.65 -10.79 -2.83
N PRO A 234 15.19 -11.95 -2.44
CA PRO A 234 15.67 -12.94 -3.40
C PRO A 234 14.51 -13.58 -4.18
N ASN A 235 14.75 -13.90 -5.45
CA ASN A 235 13.81 -14.66 -6.27
C ASN A 235 13.47 -16.01 -5.59
N GLY A 236 12.18 -16.35 -5.60
CA GLY A 236 11.64 -17.50 -4.85
C GLY A 236 11.20 -17.18 -3.43
N ALA A 237 11.43 -15.97 -2.90
CA ALA A 237 10.80 -15.53 -1.66
C ALA A 237 9.27 -15.49 -1.83
N ILE A 238 8.54 -16.07 -0.88
CA ILE A 238 7.08 -16.07 -0.88
C ILE A 238 6.56 -15.63 0.48
N PHE A 239 5.58 -14.72 0.44
CA PHE A 239 4.75 -14.38 1.58
C PHE A 239 3.35 -14.90 1.39
N ALA A 240 2.78 -15.53 2.42
CA ALA A 240 1.38 -15.89 2.50
C ALA A 240 0.72 -15.09 3.62
N LYS A 241 -0.18 -14.17 3.28
CA LYS A 241 -0.98 -13.41 4.24
C LYS A 241 -2.35 -14.07 4.36
N VAL A 242 -2.60 -14.68 5.51
CA VAL A 242 -3.82 -15.43 5.80
C VAL A 242 -4.74 -14.58 6.67
N ALA A 243 -6.04 -14.61 6.39
CA ALA A 243 -7.04 -13.87 7.14
C ALA A 243 -8.14 -14.80 7.68
N TRP A 244 -8.46 -14.60 8.96
CA TRP A 244 -9.59 -15.23 9.65
C TRP A 244 -10.54 -14.15 10.16
N ASP A 245 -11.79 -14.54 10.41
CA ASP A 245 -12.68 -13.72 11.22
C ASP A 245 -12.03 -13.45 12.59
N ARG A 246 -12.26 -12.26 13.13
CA ARG A 246 -11.85 -11.88 14.49
C ARG A 246 -13.04 -12.12 15.43
N LEU A 247 -12.85 -12.95 16.44
CA LEU A 247 -13.84 -13.20 17.49
C LEU A 247 -13.35 -12.54 18.78
N LYS A 248 -14.14 -11.63 19.33
CA LYS A 248 -13.87 -10.95 20.60
C LYS A 248 -14.88 -11.41 21.64
N ASP A 249 -14.41 -11.84 22.80
CA ASP A 249 -15.28 -12.21 23.94
C ASP A 249 -15.64 -11.00 24.81
N ALA A 250 -16.49 -11.21 25.82
CA ALA A 250 -16.93 -10.18 26.75
C ALA A 250 -15.79 -9.59 27.60
N ASN A 251 -14.74 -10.38 27.85
CA ASN A 251 -13.55 -9.95 28.59
C ASN A 251 -12.55 -9.19 27.71
N GLY A 252 -12.84 -9.09 26.41
CA GLY A 252 -12.01 -8.41 25.43
C GLY A 252 -10.90 -9.27 24.84
N ASN A 253 -10.84 -10.56 25.15
CA ASN A 253 -9.89 -11.47 24.52
C ASN A 253 -10.27 -11.68 23.06
N VAL A 254 -9.25 -11.82 22.22
CA VAL A 254 -9.40 -11.93 20.77
C VAL A 254 -8.82 -13.25 20.30
N LYS A 255 -9.63 -14.02 19.56
CA LYS A 255 -9.22 -15.27 18.92
C LYS A 255 -9.58 -15.30 17.44
N THR A 256 -8.94 -16.22 16.71
CA THR A 256 -9.27 -16.50 15.31
C THR A 256 -10.62 -17.21 15.20
N GLY A 257 -11.43 -16.76 14.25
CA GLY A 257 -12.66 -17.40 13.80
C GLY A 257 -12.48 -18.12 12.47
N ALA A 258 -13.56 -18.24 11.72
CA ALA A 258 -13.59 -18.90 10.41
C ALA A 258 -12.54 -18.34 9.43
N PHE A 259 -11.92 -19.23 8.64
CA PHE A 259 -11.02 -18.85 7.55
C PHE A 259 -11.76 -18.01 6.50
N LYS A 260 -11.11 -16.92 6.06
CA LYS A 260 -11.67 -16.00 5.05
C LYS A 260 -10.94 -16.07 3.74
N GLN A 261 -9.62 -15.99 3.76
CA GLN A 261 -8.81 -15.92 2.54
C GLN A 261 -7.32 -16.08 2.84
N VAL A 262 -6.56 -16.33 1.79
CA VAL A 262 -5.10 -16.28 1.76
C VAL A 262 -4.65 -15.48 0.54
N GLU A 263 -3.62 -14.67 0.72
CA GLU A 263 -3.02 -13.82 -0.30
C GLU A 263 -1.53 -14.15 -0.41
N TYR A 264 -1.03 -14.26 -1.63
CA TYR A 264 0.38 -14.53 -1.90
C TYR A 264 1.05 -13.34 -2.57
N MET A 265 2.30 -13.10 -2.16
CA MET A 265 3.29 -12.34 -2.91
C MET A 265 4.48 -13.25 -3.20
N ILE A 266 4.83 -13.42 -4.48
CA ILE A 266 5.89 -14.32 -4.94
C ILE A 266 6.96 -13.51 -5.70
N LYS A 267 8.20 -13.52 -5.23
CA LYS A 267 9.30 -12.80 -5.87
C LYS A 267 9.82 -13.57 -7.09
N ASN A 268 9.72 -12.97 -8.26
CA ASN A 268 10.41 -13.39 -9.47
C ASN A 268 10.55 -12.21 -10.44
N ASP A 269 11.74 -11.59 -10.48
CA ASP A 269 11.98 -10.36 -11.25
C ASP A 269 11.67 -10.50 -12.74
N LYS A 270 11.96 -11.67 -13.32
CA LYS A 270 11.74 -11.93 -14.75
C LYS A 270 10.27 -12.25 -15.04
N LYS A 271 9.69 -13.19 -14.29
CA LYS A 271 8.31 -13.69 -14.52
C LYS A 271 7.27 -12.60 -14.25
N TYR A 272 7.55 -11.72 -13.28
CA TYR A 272 6.60 -10.69 -12.83
C TYR A 272 7.11 -9.27 -13.08
N ALA A 273 7.89 -9.07 -14.15
CA ALA A 273 8.48 -7.76 -14.49
C ALA A 273 7.43 -6.63 -14.59
N SER A 274 6.23 -6.92 -15.13
CA SER A 274 5.13 -5.96 -15.26
C SER A 274 4.51 -5.53 -13.93
N THR A 275 4.75 -6.28 -12.85
CA THR A 275 4.28 -6.02 -11.49
C THR A 275 5.45 -5.86 -10.52
N ALA A 276 6.52 -5.21 -11.00
CA ALA A 276 7.72 -4.88 -10.25
C ALA A 276 8.44 -6.09 -9.61
N GLY A 277 8.42 -7.22 -10.32
CA GLY A 277 9.06 -8.47 -9.88
C GLY A 277 8.23 -9.28 -8.88
N TRP A 278 6.98 -8.89 -8.62
CA TRP A 278 6.11 -9.57 -7.65
C TRP A 278 4.86 -10.16 -8.29
N GLY A 279 4.66 -11.47 -8.11
CA GLY A 279 3.43 -12.16 -8.44
C GLY A 279 2.43 -12.04 -7.29
N PHE A 280 1.21 -11.58 -7.59
CA PHE A 280 0.15 -11.42 -6.61
C PHE A 280 -0.97 -12.42 -6.86
N ALA A 281 -1.42 -13.12 -5.83
CA ALA A 281 -2.61 -13.97 -5.90
C ALA A 281 -3.43 -13.83 -4.63
N ARG A 282 -4.76 -13.99 -4.74
CA ARG A 282 -5.67 -14.02 -3.59
C ARG A 282 -6.70 -15.11 -3.81
N PHE A 283 -6.87 -15.96 -2.81
CA PHE A 283 -7.84 -17.04 -2.79
C PHE A 283 -8.80 -16.82 -1.64
N LYS A 284 -10.08 -16.71 -1.96
CA LYS A 284 -11.16 -16.40 -1.01
C LYS A 284 -11.93 -17.66 -0.66
N THR A 285 -12.50 -17.65 0.55
CA THR A 285 -13.36 -18.71 1.10
C THR A 285 -12.61 -20.04 1.32
N PRO A 286 -13.16 -20.97 2.11
CA PRO A 286 -12.58 -22.31 2.25
C PRO A 286 -12.45 -23.09 0.94
N LYS A 287 -13.19 -22.72 -0.11
CA LYS A 287 -13.09 -23.32 -1.45
C LYS A 287 -11.90 -22.79 -2.28
N MET A 288 -11.11 -21.86 -1.75
CA MET A 288 -9.98 -21.23 -2.45
C MET A 288 -10.37 -20.67 -3.83
N LEU A 289 -11.47 -19.92 -3.88
CA LEU A 289 -11.91 -19.26 -5.11
C LEU A 289 -10.93 -18.13 -5.47
N PRO A 290 -10.36 -18.11 -6.69
CA PRO A 290 -9.41 -17.07 -7.07
C PRO A 290 -10.09 -15.69 -7.17
N TYR A 291 -9.39 -14.65 -6.74
CA TYR A 291 -9.81 -13.26 -6.89
C TYR A 291 -9.50 -12.71 -8.29
N GLY A 292 -10.30 -11.71 -8.69
CA GLY A 292 -10.13 -10.97 -9.93
C GLY A 292 -11.07 -11.45 -11.03
N LYS A 293 -11.36 -10.56 -11.98
CA LYS A 293 -12.15 -10.87 -13.18
C LYS A 293 -11.27 -11.15 -14.40
N THR A 294 -10.05 -10.60 -14.39
CA THR A 294 -9.07 -10.73 -15.48
C THR A 294 -7.67 -10.83 -14.89
N ARG A 295 -6.67 -11.20 -15.68
CA ARG A 295 -5.26 -11.26 -15.27
C ARG A 295 -4.71 -9.92 -14.75
N LEU A 296 -5.34 -8.81 -15.13
CA LEU A 296 -4.91 -7.45 -14.78
C LEU A 296 -5.21 -7.07 -13.31
N PHE A 297 -5.88 -7.93 -12.54
CA PHE A 297 -6.11 -7.67 -11.10
C PHE A 297 -4.80 -7.41 -10.34
N ALA A 298 -3.68 -7.99 -10.79
CA ALA A 298 -2.38 -7.81 -10.15
C ALA A 298 -1.89 -6.35 -10.21
N THR A 299 -2.38 -5.56 -11.17
CA THR A 299 -2.12 -4.11 -11.24
C THR A 299 -2.69 -3.37 -10.03
N GLU A 300 -3.87 -3.77 -9.54
CA GLU A 300 -4.46 -3.23 -8.31
C GLU A 300 -3.53 -3.48 -7.11
N CYS A 301 -2.97 -4.70 -7.04
CA CYS A 301 -2.08 -5.11 -5.97
C CYS A 301 -0.75 -4.33 -5.99
N VAL A 302 -0.05 -4.29 -7.13
CA VAL A 302 1.23 -3.57 -7.21
C VAL A 302 1.05 -2.06 -7.03
N ASN A 303 -0.07 -1.48 -7.46
CA ASN A 303 -0.37 -0.07 -7.24
C ASN A 303 -0.49 0.26 -5.74
N CYS A 304 -1.21 -0.58 -4.98
CA CYS A 304 -1.32 -0.44 -3.52
C CYS A 304 0.04 -0.64 -2.82
N HIS A 305 0.91 -1.50 -3.35
CA HIS A 305 2.24 -1.75 -2.81
C HIS A 305 3.33 -0.76 -3.26
N ARG A 306 3.04 0.08 -4.26
CA ARG A 306 3.98 1.08 -4.81
C ARG A 306 4.59 2.04 -3.78
N PRO A 307 3.87 2.51 -2.74
CA PRO A 307 4.48 3.34 -1.70
C PRO A 307 5.72 2.70 -1.05
N MET A 308 5.80 1.36 -1.06
CA MET A 308 6.94 0.59 -0.56
C MET A 308 8.00 0.27 -1.61
N LYS A 309 8.03 0.96 -2.77
CA LYS A 309 9.01 0.69 -3.84
C LYS A 309 10.47 0.67 -3.38
N ASN A 310 10.82 1.47 -2.37
CA ASN A 310 12.17 1.56 -1.83
C ASN A 310 12.49 0.44 -0.82
N ASN A 311 11.51 -0.39 -0.47
CA ASN A 311 11.64 -1.60 0.35
C ASN A 311 11.13 -2.81 -0.45
N ASP A 312 11.41 -2.82 -1.76
CA ASP A 312 11.01 -3.86 -2.71
C ASP A 312 9.53 -4.24 -2.61
N PHE A 313 8.64 -3.24 -2.50
CA PHE A 313 7.18 -3.36 -2.52
C PHE A 313 6.56 -4.14 -1.34
N VAL A 314 7.31 -4.46 -0.29
CA VAL A 314 6.83 -5.25 0.85
C VAL A 314 6.58 -4.34 2.07
N PHE A 315 5.36 -4.38 2.62
CA PHE A 315 5.01 -3.69 3.88
C PHE A 315 5.50 -4.44 5.12
N THR A 316 5.70 -5.75 5.00
CA THR A 316 6.16 -6.61 6.09
C THR A 316 7.64 -6.38 6.36
N MET A 317 7.93 -5.57 7.38
CA MET A 317 9.28 -5.43 7.90
C MET A 317 9.47 -6.41 9.05
N PRO A 318 10.53 -7.24 9.05
CA PRO A 318 10.81 -8.12 10.18
C PRO A 318 11.07 -7.28 11.43
N VAL A 319 10.64 -7.79 12.59
CA VAL A 319 10.88 -7.14 13.87
C VAL A 319 12.38 -7.10 14.14
N LYS A 320 12.95 -5.90 14.19
CA LYS A 320 14.33 -5.69 14.64
C LYS A 320 14.33 -5.70 16.17
N HIS A 321 15.05 -6.65 16.75
CA HIS A 321 15.39 -6.69 18.16
C HIS A 321 16.90 -6.66 18.28
#